data_AF-A0A6N4TH49-F1
#
_entry.id   AF-A0A6N4TH49-F1
#
_cell.length_a   1.000
_cell.length_b   1.000
_cell.length_c   1.000
_cell.angle_alpha   90.00
_cell.angle_beta   90.00
_cell.angle_gamma   90.00
#
_symmetry.space_group_name_H-M   'P 1'
#
loop_
_entity.id
_entity.type
_entity.pdbx_description
1 polymer ?
#
loop_
_entity_poly.entity_id
_entity_poly.type
_entity_poly.pdbx_seq_one_letter_code
_entity_poly.pdbx_strand_id
1 'polypeptide(L)'
;MIKSPSFNFKIINIFITSAETRKKELAILQAIGMTNKQLFKMLLYEGFYYVYISILFISSIGTMIIKALLNIIPNTLYYFIYVYPLNSLLLLTILLIFLCTITTMLIYKTSQKNLLVKI
;
A
#
# COMPACT_ATOMS: atom_id res chain seq x y z
N MET A 1 -2.54 8.30 39.22
CA MET A 1 -3.81 7.53 39.18
C MET A 1 -4.23 7.36 37.73
N ILE A 2 -4.35 6.11 37.32
CA ILE A 2 -4.64 5.64 35.97
C ILE A 2 -6.13 5.86 35.66
N LYS A 3 -6.44 6.45 34.50
CA LYS A 3 -7.76 6.27 33.86
C LYS A 3 -7.61 6.28 32.34
N SER A 4 -7.17 5.15 31.81
CA SER A 4 -7.58 4.72 30.47
C SER A 4 -9.05 4.29 30.59
N PRO A 5 -9.94 4.93 29.83
CA PRO A 5 -10.78 4.14 28.95
C PRO A 5 -10.94 4.84 27.61
N SER A 6 -10.52 4.14 26.55
CA SER A 6 -10.96 4.25 25.14
C SER A 6 -9.80 4.31 24.14
N PHE A 7 -9.07 3.20 24.04
CA PHE A 7 -8.18 2.92 22.92
C PHE A 7 -8.88 3.15 21.55
N ASN A 8 -10.19 2.86 21.48
CA ASN A 8 -11.03 3.05 20.31
C ASN A 8 -11.10 4.50 19.81
N PHE A 9 -11.24 5.50 20.69
CA PHE A 9 -11.36 6.91 20.26
C PHE A 9 -10.03 7.48 19.74
N LYS A 10 -8.90 7.07 20.31
CA LYS A 10 -7.58 7.53 19.84
C LYS A 10 -7.28 7.04 18.44
N ILE A 11 -7.57 5.76 18.15
CA ILE A 11 -7.38 5.17 16.82
C ILE A 11 -8.21 5.92 15.78
N ILE A 12 -9.49 6.19 16.08
CA ILE A 12 -10.39 6.93 15.18
C ILE A 12 -9.86 8.36 14.93
N ASN A 13 -9.43 9.07 15.97
CA ASN A 13 -8.86 10.42 15.80
C ASN A 13 -7.57 10.43 14.99
N ILE A 14 -6.72 9.42 15.14
CA ILE A 14 -5.50 9.28 14.34
C ILE A 14 -5.87 9.00 12.87
N PHE A 15 -6.85 8.15 12.60
CA PHE A 15 -7.34 7.91 11.24
C PHE A 15 -7.97 9.16 10.61
N ILE A 16 -8.78 9.92 11.37
CA ILE A 16 -9.38 11.17 10.89
C ILE A 16 -8.28 12.20 10.60
N THR A 17 -7.32 12.38 11.52
CA THR A 17 -6.24 13.36 11.36
C THR A 17 -5.33 13.00 10.19
N SER A 18 -4.98 11.72 10.02
CA SER A 18 -4.16 11.25 8.89
C SER A 18 -4.88 11.34 7.54
N ALA A 19 -6.21 11.18 7.52
CA ALA A 19 -7.01 11.42 6.32
C ALA A 19 -7.02 12.91 5.94
N GLU A 20 -7.15 13.80 6.94
CA GLU A 20 -7.16 15.26 6.71
C GLU A 20 -5.79 15.82 6.30
N THR A 21 -4.68 15.32 6.84
CA THR A 21 -3.34 15.74 6.43
C THR A 21 -3.05 15.38 4.97
N ARG A 22 -3.39 14.16 4.53
CA ARG A 22 -3.20 13.74 3.13
C ARG A 22 -4.02 14.57 2.14
N LYS A 23 -5.24 14.95 2.50
CA LYS A 23 -6.05 15.87 1.68
C LYS A 23 -5.38 17.25 1.57
N LYS A 24 -4.81 17.77 2.66
CA LYS A 24 -4.08 19.05 2.67
C LYS A 24 -2.83 19.01 1.80
N GLU A 25 -2.03 17.94 1.90
CA GLU A 25 -0.84 17.76 1.06
C GLU A 25 -1.20 17.77 -0.44
N LEU A 26 -2.27 17.07 -0.82
CA LEU A 26 -2.77 17.06 -2.20
C LEU A 26 -3.28 18.44 -2.65
N ALA A 27 -3.96 19.19 -1.77
CA ALA A 27 -4.42 20.55 -2.06
C ALA A 27 -3.25 21.54 -2.23
N ILE A 28 -2.17 21.38 -1.46
CA ILE A 28 -0.95 22.18 -1.58
C ILE A 28 -0.28 21.92 -2.94
N LEU A 29 -0.18 20.66 -3.37
CA LEU A 29 0.35 20.31 -4.69
C LEU A 29 -0.49 20.92 -5.83
N GLN A 30 -1.83 20.94 -5.69
CA GLN A 30 -2.71 21.63 -6.64
C GLN A 30 -2.49 23.15 -6.63
N ALA A 31 -2.27 23.77 -5.46
CA ALA A 31 -2.02 25.20 -5.32
C ALA A 31 -0.70 25.66 -5.94
N ILE A 32 0.31 24.78 -5.99
CA ILE A 32 1.59 25.02 -6.68
C ILE A 32 1.42 24.96 -8.22
N GLY A 33 0.24 24.55 -8.72
CA GLY A 33 -0.09 24.53 -10.14
C GLY A 33 -0.05 23.13 -10.77
N MET A 34 0.08 22.08 -9.96
CA MET A 34 0.11 20.70 -10.46
C MET A 34 -1.29 20.27 -10.91
N THR A 35 -1.41 19.76 -12.14
CA THR A 35 -2.70 19.37 -12.71
C THR A 35 -3.21 18.04 -12.13
N ASN A 36 -4.52 17.83 -12.12
CA ASN A 36 -5.16 16.58 -11.65
C ASN A 36 -4.61 15.32 -12.36
N LYS A 37 -4.18 15.45 -13.63
CA LYS A 37 -3.57 14.35 -14.40
C LYS A 37 -2.16 14.02 -13.90
N GLN A 38 -1.37 15.04 -13.54
CA GLN A 38 -0.02 14.85 -12.98
C GLN A 38 -0.09 14.23 -11.57
N LEU A 39 -1.06 14.64 -10.74
CA LEU A 39 -1.28 14.04 -9.42
C LEU A 39 -1.65 12.57 -9.51
N PHE A 40 -2.55 12.21 -10.43
CA PHE A 40 -2.91 10.81 -10.68
C PHE A 40 -1.71 9.97 -11.12
N LYS A 41 -0.86 10.52 -12.00
CA LYS A 41 0.34 9.84 -12.47
C LYS A 41 1.34 9.62 -11.33
N MET A 42 1.56 10.62 -10.47
CA MET A 42 2.45 10.53 -9.31
C MET A 42 1.99 9.43 -8.32
N LEU A 43 0.72 9.43 -7.95
CA LEU A 43 0.15 8.45 -7.02
C LEU A 43 0.23 7.02 -7.57
N LEU A 44 0.01 6.84 -8.88
CA LEU A 44 0.24 5.54 -9.52
C LEU A 44 1.71 5.13 -9.43
N TYR A 45 2.65 6.04 -9.65
CA TYR A 45 4.09 5.73 -9.52
C TYR A 45 4.46 5.30 -8.11
N GLU A 46 3.96 5.97 -7.07
CA GLU A 46 4.18 5.55 -5.69
C GLU A 46 3.62 4.15 -5.42
N GLY A 47 2.40 3.88 -5.89
CA GLY A 47 1.75 2.58 -5.75
C GLY A 47 2.53 1.45 -6.42
N PHE A 48 2.94 1.65 -7.67
CA PHE A 48 3.77 0.68 -8.39
C PHE A 48 5.12 0.47 -7.71
N TYR A 49 5.72 1.53 -7.20
CA TYR A 49 7.00 1.45 -6.48
C TYR A 49 6.88 0.59 -5.21
N TYR A 50 5.80 0.76 -4.42
CA TYR A 50 5.51 -0.07 -3.25
C TYR A 50 5.31 -1.55 -3.61
N VAL A 51 4.52 -1.83 -4.65
CA VAL A 51 4.26 -3.20 -5.08
C VAL A 51 5.54 -3.88 -5.56
N TYR A 52 6.33 -3.16 -6.37
CA TYR A 52 7.59 -3.68 -6.90
C TYR A 52 8.59 -4.03 -5.80
N ILE A 53 8.79 -3.12 -4.83
CA ILE A 53 9.68 -3.38 -3.69
C ILE A 53 9.17 -4.54 -2.85
N SER A 54 7.86 -4.61 -2.59
CA SER A 54 7.26 -5.68 -1.79
C SER A 54 7.50 -7.06 -2.41
N ILE A 55 7.32 -7.20 -3.73
CA ILE A 55 7.57 -8.44 -4.46
C ILE A 55 9.05 -8.85 -4.35
N LEU A 56 9.96 -7.91 -4.56
CA LEU A 56 11.40 -8.18 -4.44
C LEU A 56 11.79 -8.64 -3.04
N PHE A 57 11.29 -7.95 -2.02
CA PHE A 57 11.54 -8.30 -0.61
C PHE A 57 10.99 -9.67 -0.26
N ILE A 58 9.72 -9.94 -0.59
CA ILE A 58 9.06 -11.22 -0.27
C ILE A 58 9.75 -12.38 -1.00
N SER A 59 10.16 -12.19 -2.25
CA SER A 59 10.88 -13.20 -3.02
C SER A 59 12.28 -13.47 -2.44
N SER A 60 13.04 -12.41 -2.13
CA SER A 60 14.39 -12.53 -1.57
C SER A 60 14.36 -13.16 -0.18
N ILE A 61 13.50 -12.68 0.71
CA ILE A 61 13.40 -13.18 2.08
C ILE A 61 12.83 -14.60 2.10
N GLY A 62 11.80 -14.88 1.29
CA GLY A 62 11.20 -16.20 1.17
C GLY A 62 12.27 -17.24 0.79
N THR A 63 12.97 -17.02 -0.31
CA THR A 63 14.02 -17.96 -0.76
C THR A 63 15.17 -18.11 0.24
N MET A 64 15.54 -17.04 0.95
CA MET A 64 16.60 -17.07 1.97
C MET A 64 16.21 -17.93 3.18
N ILE A 65 14.97 -17.78 3.69
CA ILE A 65 14.45 -18.56 4.82
C ILE A 65 14.41 -20.05 4.49
N ILE A 66 13.94 -20.40 3.30
CA ILE A 66 13.85 -21.80 2.90
C ILE A 66 15.23 -22.44 2.73
N LYS A 67 16.20 -21.73 2.14
CA LYS A 67 17.59 -22.22 2.07
C LYS A 67 18.20 -22.41 3.46
N ALA A 68 17.94 -21.50 4.39
CA ALA A 68 18.43 -21.61 5.77
C ALA A 68 17.84 -22.83 6.49
N LEU A 69 16.55 -23.10 6.32
CA LEU A 69 15.89 -24.29 6.87
C LEU A 69 16.47 -25.59 6.31
N LEU A 70 16.73 -25.65 5.00
CA LEU A 70 17.31 -26.83 4.35
C LEU A 70 18.70 -27.18 4.87
N ASN A 71 19.53 -26.17 5.19
CA ASN A 71 20.87 -26.40 5.74
C ASN A 71 20.87 -26.95 7.18
N ILE A 72 19.78 -26.76 7.93
CA ILE A 72 19.68 -27.15 9.35
C ILE A 72 19.14 -28.59 9.49
N ILE A 73 18.44 -29.12 8.48
CA ILE A 73 17.77 -30.43 8.55
C ILE A 73 18.63 -31.51 7.87
N PRO A 74 19.03 -32.59 8.58
CA PRO A 74 19.84 -33.66 8.01
C PRO A 74 19.02 -34.52 7.01
N ASN A 75 19.29 -34.30 5.72
CA ASN A 75 19.20 -35.17 4.53
C ASN A 75 18.00 -36.15 4.32
N THR A 76 16.93 -36.11 5.10
CA THR A 76 15.85 -37.12 5.05
C THR A 76 14.49 -36.59 4.58
N LEU A 77 14.35 -35.29 4.33
CA LEU A 77 13.09 -34.69 3.87
C LEU A 77 13.27 -33.92 2.55
N TYR A 78 13.74 -34.61 1.50
CA TYR A 78 13.79 -34.12 0.11
C TYR A 78 12.40 -33.82 -0.51
N TYR A 79 11.32 -33.81 0.30
CA TYR A 79 9.93 -33.76 -0.15
C TYR A 79 9.15 -32.50 0.26
N PHE A 80 9.81 -31.46 0.77
CA PHE A 80 9.20 -30.13 0.74
C PHE A 80 9.29 -29.62 -0.70
N ILE A 81 8.37 -30.12 -1.55
CA ILE A 81 8.12 -29.59 -2.88
C ILE A 81 7.88 -28.10 -2.68
N TYR A 82 8.85 -27.30 -3.10
CA TYR A 82 8.79 -25.85 -3.08
C TYR A 82 7.78 -25.41 -4.14
N VAL A 83 6.50 -25.59 -3.85
CA VAL A 83 5.46 -24.90 -4.59
C VAL A 83 5.47 -23.50 -4.03
N TYR A 84 6.36 -22.65 -4.55
CA TYR A 84 6.19 -21.21 -4.41
C TYR A 84 4.77 -20.94 -4.89
N PRO A 85 3.83 -20.50 -4.03
CA PRO A 85 2.45 -20.35 -4.44
C PRO A 85 2.36 -19.08 -5.27
N LEU A 86 2.90 -19.15 -6.49
CA LEU A 86 2.92 -18.09 -7.50
C LEU A 86 1.51 -17.56 -7.69
N ASN A 87 0.51 -18.45 -7.62
CA ASN A 87 -0.91 -18.11 -7.68
C ASN A 87 -1.34 -17.19 -6.53
N SER A 88 -0.92 -17.44 -5.28
CA SER A 88 -1.23 -16.55 -4.15
C SER A 88 -0.51 -15.21 -4.23
N LEU A 89 0.75 -15.20 -4.70
CA LEU A 89 1.50 -13.96 -4.90
C LEU A 89 0.92 -13.10 -6.02
N LEU A 90 0.53 -13.72 -7.15
CA LEU A 90 -0.18 -13.04 -8.24
C LEU A 90 -1.51 -12.46 -7.75
N LEU A 91 -2.29 -13.22 -7.00
CA LEU A 91 -3.57 -12.75 -6.49
C LEU A 91 -3.41 -11.56 -5.53
N LEU A 92 -2.41 -11.59 -4.64
CA LEU A 92 -2.14 -10.51 -3.69
C LEU A 92 -1.64 -9.24 -4.38
N THR A 93 -0.77 -9.38 -5.37
CA THR A 93 -0.29 -8.23 -6.17
C THR A 93 -1.39 -7.59 -7.00
N ILE A 94 -2.26 -8.38 -7.63
CA ILE A 94 -3.45 -7.88 -8.35
C ILE A 94 -4.38 -7.11 -7.40
N LEU A 95 -4.65 -7.65 -6.21
CA LEU A 95 -5.47 -6.98 -5.19
C LEU A 95 -4.87 -5.63 -4.75
N LEU A 96 -3.56 -5.56 -4.52
CA LEU A 96 -2.88 -4.32 -4.14
C LEU A 96 -2.94 -3.26 -5.24
N ILE A 97 -2.72 -3.65 -6.50
CA ILE A 97 -2.85 -2.76 -7.65
C ILE A 97 -4.30 -2.25 -7.74
N PHE A 98 -5.28 -3.13 -7.55
CA PHE A 98 -6.69 -2.75 -7.58
C PHE A 98 -7.05 -1.73 -6.49
N LEU A 99 -6.63 -1.95 -5.25
CA LEU A 99 -6.82 -1.00 -4.15
C LEU A 99 -6.13 0.34 -4.41
N CYS A 100 -4.93 0.32 -4.99
CA CYS A 100 -4.20 1.52 -5.36
C CYS A 100 -4.93 2.32 -6.45
N THR A 101 -5.45 1.65 -7.48
CA THR A 101 -6.21 2.34 -8.54
C THR A 101 -7.52 2.92 -8.01
N ILE A 102 -8.25 2.20 -7.16
CA ILE A 102 -9.50 2.70 -6.55
C ILE A 102 -9.24 3.95 -5.72
N THR A 103 -8.25 3.93 -4.82
CA THR A 103 -7.92 5.07 -3.97
C THR A 103 -7.53 6.29 -4.79
N THR A 104 -6.75 6.10 -5.86
CA THR A 104 -6.36 7.17 -6.78
C THR A 104 -7.56 7.73 -7.57
N MET A 105 -8.47 6.87 -8.02
CA MET A 105 -9.69 7.28 -8.74
C MET A 105 -10.66 8.07 -7.85
N LEU A 106 -10.79 7.71 -6.56
CA LEU A 106 -11.61 8.45 -5.60
C LEU A 106 -11.06 9.86 -5.36
N ILE A 107 -9.74 10.00 -5.24
CA ILE A 107 -9.07 11.30 -5.08
C ILE A 107 -9.27 12.16 -6.34
N TYR A 108 -9.13 11.58 -7.53
CA TYR A 108 -9.35 12.28 -8.80
C TYR A 108 -10.78 12.81 -8.92
N LYS A 109 -11.78 11.99 -8.62
CA LYS A 109 -13.20 12.37 -8.68
C LYS A 109 -13.55 13.46 -7.66
N THR A 110 -12.90 13.44 -6.50
CA THR A 110 -13.10 14.45 -5.45
C THR A 110 -12.44 15.79 -5.81
N SER A 111 -11.25 15.77 -6.44
CA SER A 111 -10.60 17.00 -6.91
C SER A 111 -11.37 17.68 -8.04
N GLN A 112 -11.95 16.93 -8.99
CA GLN A 112 -12.82 17.52 -10.03
C GLN A 112 -14.06 18.20 -9.45
N LYS A 113 -14.74 17.59 -8.47
CA LYS A 113 -15.95 18.18 -7.88
C LYS A 113 -15.66 19.50 -7.15
N ASN A 114 -14.53 19.60 -6.46
CA ASN A 114 -14.17 20.84 -5.75
C ASN A 114 -13.73 21.98 -6.67
N LEU A 115 -13.24 21.67 -7.89
CA LEU A 115 -12.89 22.67 -8.90
C LEU A 115 -14.12 23.22 -9.63
N LEU A 116 -15.14 22.40 -9.91
CA LEU A 116 -16.36 22.84 -10.60
C LEU A 116 -17.29 23.71 -9.74
N VAL A 117 -17.23 23.62 -8.42
CA VAL A 117 -18.04 24.44 -7.49
C VAL A 117 -17.47 25.87 -7.34
N LYS A 118 -16.28 26.13 -7.89
CA LYS A 118 -15.57 27.41 -7.78
C LYS A 118 -15.45 28.18 -9.10
N ILE A 119 -16.14 27.73 -10.16
CA ILE A 119 -16.26 28.43 -11.45
C ILE A 119 -17.60 29.14 -11.50
#